data_AF-A0A3N0AZZ9-F1
#
_entry.id   AF-A0A3N0AZZ9-F1
#
_cell.length_a   1.000
_cell.length_b   1.000
_cell.length_c   1.000
_cell.angle_alpha   90.00
_cell.angle_beta   90.00
_cell.angle_gamma   90.00
#
_symmetry.space_group_name_H-M   'P 1'
#
loop_
_entity.id
_entity.type
_entity.pdbx_description
1 polymer ?
#
loop_
_entity_poly.entity_id
_entity_poly.type
_entity_poly.pdbx_seq_one_letter_code
_entity_poly.pdbx_strand_id
1 'polypeptide(L)'
;MRDIIKKVPIPTAGVALGLAALGNLLQPYAEIAHIACGALSLFLVAMLVAKLIMFPSMLREDMKNSVFASVSATFFMTLMQLAGYLAPVAIVPAFGLWCSAVAGHFVLMTWFTLYYIRRFKLTEVFPTYFICYVGIIVAAVTSPVFGAEAFGQGIFWFGFACYLVLLAVVTMRYIKHEIPEGARPLFCIYAAPMGLSLVGYLSVMPDPNLVFVAVLMGLGQLMLIGVVTRVPKFLALQFYPSYAAMTFPFVISAMALGKGVQALYAAGYSIPALPVIEALIAVETLFAAVMVAYVFVHFMKFFFGTPKAAKAPKTRPEVPAALTVEVTE
;
A
#
# COMPACT_ATOMS: atom_id res chain seq x y z
N MET A 1 9.54 11.97 22.84
CA MET A 1 8.44 11.16 22.24
C MET A 1 7.40 12.01 21.51
N ARG A 2 6.83 13.07 22.12
CA ARG A 2 5.81 13.93 21.50
C ARG A 2 6.19 14.48 20.11
N ASP A 3 7.42 14.96 19.94
CA ASP A 3 7.89 15.49 18.64
C ASP A 3 8.07 14.42 17.56
N ILE A 4 8.35 13.18 17.94
CA ILE A 4 8.43 12.05 17.02
C ILE A 4 7.03 11.71 16.52
N ILE A 5 6.07 11.56 17.43
CA ILE A 5 4.66 11.25 17.11
C ILE A 5 4.05 12.33 16.21
N LYS A 6 4.39 13.60 16.44
CA LYS A 6 3.95 14.72 15.58
C LYS A 6 4.35 14.55 14.11
N LYS A 7 5.53 13.96 13.84
CA LYS A 7 6.08 13.78 12.49
C LYS A 7 5.49 12.58 11.73
N VAL A 8 4.88 11.60 12.42
CA VAL A 8 4.42 10.36 11.80
C VAL A 8 3.39 10.66 10.70
N PRO A 9 3.67 10.42 9.41
CA PRO A 9 2.73 10.75 8.35
C PRO A 9 1.74 9.60 8.15
N ILE A 10 0.53 9.88 7.66
CA ILE A 10 -0.51 8.86 7.39
C ILE A 10 0.02 7.67 6.55
N PRO A 11 0.88 7.87 5.52
CA PRO A 11 1.51 6.78 4.77
C PRO A 11 2.28 5.73 5.58
N THR A 12 2.61 6.00 6.86
CA THR A 12 3.15 4.99 7.78
C THR A 12 2.27 3.74 7.83
N ALA A 13 0.95 3.89 7.67
CA ALA A 13 0.02 2.76 7.65
C ALA A 13 0.25 1.85 6.43
N GLY A 14 0.71 2.39 5.30
CA GLY A 14 1.10 1.58 4.14
C GLY A 14 2.36 0.75 4.39
N VAL A 15 3.30 1.27 5.19
CA VAL A 15 4.48 0.50 5.62
C VAL A 15 4.08 -0.59 6.60
N ALA A 16 3.19 -0.27 7.56
CA ALA A 16 2.64 -1.24 8.49
C ALA A 16 1.90 -2.38 7.76
N LEU A 17 1.06 -2.04 6.78
CA LEU A 17 0.37 -3.00 5.92
C LEU A 17 1.38 -3.90 5.18
N GLY A 18 2.42 -3.31 4.58
CA GLY A 18 3.45 -4.04 3.87
C GLY A 18 4.20 -5.02 4.78
N LEU A 19 4.51 -4.64 6.02
CA LEU A 19 5.11 -5.53 7.01
C LEU A 19 4.18 -6.69 7.39
N ALA A 20 2.92 -6.41 7.74
CA ALA A 20 1.97 -7.47 8.10
C ALA A 20 1.76 -8.46 6.94
N ALA A 21 1.61 -7.95 5.71
CA ALA A 21 1.50 -8.81 4.53
C ALA A 21 2.80 -9.60 4.27
N LEU A 22 3.98 -9.00 4.50
CA LEU A 22 5.26 -9.68 4.30
C LEU A 22 5.43 -10.82 5.30
N GLY A 23 5.05 -10.60 6.56
CA GLY A 23 5.06 -11.67 7.56
C GLY A 23 4.13 -12.82 7.17
N ASN A 24 2.95 -12.54 6.61
CA ASN A 24 2.07 -13.58 6.05
C ASN A 24 2.66 -14.29 4.83
N LEU A 25 3.36 -13.57 3.95
CA LEU A 25 4.07 -14.17 2.81
C LEU A 25 5.21 -15.10 3.26
N LEU A 26 5.93 -14.72 4.32
CA LEU A 26 7.09 -15.46 4.83
C LEU A 26 6.73 -16.57 5.83
N GLN A 27 5.50 -16.59 6.35
CA GLN A 27 5.07 -17.52 7.37
C GLN A 27 5.37 -18.99 7.05
N PRO A 28 5.11 -19.50 5.82
CA PRO A 28 5.38 -20.91 5.49
C PRO A 28 6.87 -21.27 5.53
N TYR A 29 7.77 -20.28 5.47
CA TYR A 29 9.21 -20.48 5.42
C TYR A 29 9.89 -20.17 6.76
N ALA A 30 9.38 -19.19 7.50
CA ALA A 30 9.98 -18.72 8.75
C ALA A 30 8.95 -18.06 9.68
N GLU A 31 8.43 -18.81 10.64
CA GLU A 31 7.48 -18.32 11.66
C GLU A 31 8.05 -17.15 12.47
N ILE A 32 9.35 -17.16 12.77
CA ILE A 32 10.02 -16.04 13.47
C ILE A 32 9.92 -14.75 12.66
N ALA A 33 10.05 -14.83 11.32
CA ALA A 33 9.91 -13.67 10.44
C ALA A 33 8.45 -13.17 10.40
N HIS A 34 7.48 -14.09 10.41
CA HIS A 34 6.06 -13.76 10.52
C HIS A 34 5.78 -12.93 11.78
N ILE A 35 6.19 -13.42 12.96
CA ILE A 35 6.00 -12.75 14.25
C ILE A 35 6.71 -11.39 14.28
N ALA A 36 7.98 -11.33 13.84
CA ALA A 36 8.75 -10.09 13.82
C ALA A 36 8.10 -9.02 12.95
N CYS A 37 7.64 -9.39 11.76
CA CYS A 37 6.92 -8.47 10.86
C CYS A 37 5.60 -7.98 11.48
N GLY A 38 4.83 -8.87 12.11
CA GLY A 38 3.61 -8.51 12.84
C GLY A 38 3.88 -7.52 13.97
N ALA A 39 4.92 -7.75 14.77
CA ALA A 39 5.32 -6.85 15.85
C ALA A 39 5.75 -5.46 15.35
N LEU A 40 6.54 -5.40 14.27
CA LEU A 40 6.94 -4.12 13.65
C LEU A 40 5.74 -3.39 13.04
N SER A 41 4.80 -4.11 12.42
CA SER A 41 3.55 -3.55 11.92
C SER A 41 2.71 -2.95 13.04
N LEU A 42 2.52 -3.70 14.14
CA LEU A 42 1.80 -3.23 15.32
C LEU A 42 2.44 -1.99 15.94
N PHE A 43 3.78 -1.94 16.00
CA PHE A 43 4.52 -0.76 16.45
C PHE A 43 4.20 0.48 15.61
N LEU A 44 4.20 0.38 14.28
CA LEU A 44 3.86 1.48 13.39
C LEU A 44 2.39 1.93 13.52
N VAL A 45 1.48 0.98 13.70
CA VAL A 45 0.06 1.27 13.99
C VAL A 45 -0.07 2.01 15.31
N ALA A 46 0.64 1.59 16.35
CA ALA A 46 0.62 2.26 17.66
C ALA A 46 1.14 3.70 17.57
N MET A 47 2.18 3.96 16.77
CA MET A 47 2.65 5.33 16.50
C MET A 47 1.58 6.20 15.83
N LEU A 48 0.82 5.64 14.88
CA LEU A 48 -0.27 6.35 14.21
C LEU A 48 -1.46 6.61 15.14
N VAL A 49 -1.84 5.64 15.96
CA VAL A 49 -2.89 5.80 16.98
C VAL A 49 -2.48 6.89 17.98
N ALA A 50 -1.22 6.90 18.42
CA ALA A 50 -0.70 7.97 19.26
C ALA A 50 -0.82 9.34 18.58
N LYS A 51 -0.54 9.45 17.27
CA LYS A 51 -0.75 10.71 16.52
C LYS A 51 -2.22 11.09 16.44
N LEU A 52 -3.12 10.13 16.22
CA LEU A 52 -4.55 10.36 16.17
C LEU A 52 -5.08 10.97 17.47
N ILE A 53 -4.62 10.46 18.61
CA ILE A 53 -5.02 10.92 19.95
C ILE A 53 -4.38 12.28 20.29
N MET A 54 -3.08 12.43 20.06
CA MET A 54 -2.33 13.61 20.50
C MET A 54 -2.47 14.82 19.57
N PHE A 55 -2.75 14.58 18.29
CA PHE A 55 -2.69 15.60 17.23
C PHE A 55 -3.83 15.49 16.18
N PRO A 56 -5.11 15.37 16.59
CA PRO A 56 -6.22 15.15 15.67
C PRO A 56 -6.42 16.28 14.64
N SER A 57 -6.09 17.53 14.99
CA SER A 57 -6.20 18.67 14.07
C SER A 57 -5.26 18.56 12.86
N MET A 58 -4.08 17.98 13.04
CA MET A 58 -3.13 17.76 11.94
C MET A 58 -3.61 16.65 11.01
N LEU A 59 -4.18 15.56 11.54
CA LEU A 59 -4.78 14.55 10.67
C LEU A 59 -5.98 15.13 9.91
N ARG A 60 -6.81 15.94 10.56
CA ARG A 60 -7.94 16.61 9.87
C ARG A 60 -7.46 17.48 8.70
N GLU A 61 -6.31 18.14 8.84
CA GLU A 61 -5.71 18.89 7.75
C GLU A 61 -5.16 17.98 6.65
N ASP A 62 -4.45 16.91 7.02
CA ASP A 62 -3.95 15.90 6.07
C ASP A 62 -5.11 15.31 5.23
N MET A 63 -6.27 15.07 5.84
CA MET A 63 -7.47 14.54 5.16
C MET A 63 -8.06 15.49 4.09
N LYS A 64 -7.65 16.76 4.01
CA LYS A 64 -8.04 17.66 2.91
C LYS A 64 -7.29 17.37 1.61
N ASN A 65 -6.21 16.60 1.67
CA ASN A 65 -5.48 16.14 0.49
C ASN A 65 -5.98 14.74 0.07
N SER A 66 -6.36 14.59 -1.20
CA SER A 66 -6.92 13.34 -1.72
C SER A 66 -5.97 12.15 -1.59
N VAL A 67 -4.66 12.37 -1.69
CA VAL A 67 -3.63 11.32 -1.52
C VAL A 67 -3.66 10.82 -0.08
N PHE A 68 -3.55 11.70 0.91
CA PHE A 68 -3.51 11.28 2.32
C PHE A 68 -4.86 10.69 2.77
N ALA A 69 -5.97 11.26 2.33
CA ALA A 69 -7.31 10.75 2.61
C ALA A 69 -7.59 9.36 2.03
N SER A 70 -7.07 9.05 0.84
CA SER A 70 -7.23 7.71 0.27
C SER A 70 -6.20 6.72 0.83
N VAL A 71 -4.97 7.16 1.14
CA VAL A 71 -3.94 6.33 1.78
C VAL A 71 -4.31 5.94 3.19
N SER A 72 -5.10 6.73 3.94
CA SER A 72 -5.53 6.36 5.30
C SER A 72 -6.30 5.04 5.33
N ALA A 73 -6.86 4.57 4.22
CA ALA A 73 -7.47 3.25 4.11
C ALA A 73 -6.49 2.11 4.44
N THR A 74 -5.18 2.31 4.21
CA THR A 74 -4.15 1.34 4.62
C THR A 74 -4.13 1.08 6.12
N PHE A 75 -4.60 2.01 6.96
CA PHE A 75 -4.72 1.79 8.41
C PHE A 75 -5.71 0.67 8.69
N PHE A 76 -6.92 0.75 8.11
CA PHE A 76 -7.94 -0.28 8.27
C PHE A 76 -7.53 -1.60 7.64
N MET A 77 -6.91 -1.58 6.45
CA MET A 77 -6.35 -2.78 5.83
C MET A 77 -5.30 -3.45 6.73
N THR A 78 -4.47 -2.66 7.41
CA THR A 78 -3.47 -3.19 8.37
C THR A 78 -4.17 -3.83 9.57
N LEU A 79 -5.20 -3.18 10.13
CA LEU A 79 -5.95 -3.75 11.25
C LEU A 79 -6.65 -5.07 10.89
N MET A 80 -7.17 -5.20 9.66
CA MET A 80 -7.72 -6.47 9.17
C MET A 80 -6.66 -7.58 9.14
N GLN A 81 -5.44 -7.28 8.68
CA GLN A 81 -4.33 -8.23 8.68
C GLN A 81 -3.87 -8.57 10.11
N LEU A 82 -3.70 -7.57 10.97
CA LEU A 82 -3.31 -7.76 12.38
C LEU A 82 -4.38 -8.50 13.20
N ALA A 83 -5.66 -8.42 12.82
CA ALA A 83 -6.68 -9.28 13.40
C ALA A 83 -6.41 -10.76 13.10
N GLY A 84 -5.91 -11.09 11.91
CA GLY A 84 -5.44 -12.44 11.57
C GLY A 84 -4.27 -12.89 12.46
N TYR A 85 -3.32 -11.99 12.76
CA TYR A 85 -2.23 -12.26 13.72
C TYR A 85 -2.74 -12.51 15.15
N LEU A 86 -3.80 -11.82 15.56
CA LEU A 86 -4.39 -11.93 16.90
C LEU A 86 -5.28 -13.17 17.04
N ALA A 87 -5.87 -13.66 15.95
CA ALA A 87 -6.86 -14.73 15.96
C ALA A 87 -6.40 -16.04 16.65
N PRO A 88 -5.16 -16.54 16.45
CA PRO A 88 -4.69 -17.76 17.11
C PRO A 88 -4.63 -17.68 18.64
N VAL A 89 -4.49 -16.47 19.20
CA VAL A 89 -4.37 -16.26 20.65
C VAL A 89 -5.64 -15.70 21.29
N ALA A 90 -6.47 -14.98 20.53
CA ALA A 90 -7.68 -14.33 21.04
C ALA A 90 -8.71 -14.09 19.92
N ILE A 91 -9.40 -15.15 19.49
CA ILE A 91 -10.33 -15.09 18.35
C ILE A 91 -11.47 -14.08 18.52
N VAL A 92 -12.04 -13.92 19.72
CA VAL A 92 -13.15 -12.99 19.96
C VAL A 92 -12.70 -11.52 19.83
N PRO A 93 -11.65 -11.06 20.53
CA PRO A 93 -11.08 -9.73 20.28
C PRO A 93 -10.60 -9.51 18.84
N ALA A 94 -10.00 -10.54 18.21
CA ALA A 94 -9.57 -10.47 16.82
C ALA A 94 -10.76 -10.21 15.88
N PHE A 95 -11.87 -10.92 16.06
CA PHE A 95 -13.06 -10.72 15.26
C PHE A 95 -13.66 -9.33 15.45
N GLY A 96 -13.70 -8.82 16.69
CA GLY A 96 -14.13 -7.45 16.99
C GLY A 96 -13.25 -6.40 16.32
N LEU A 97 -11.93 -6.59 16.34
CA LEU A 97 -10.97 -5.72 15.64
C LEU A 97 -11.20 -5.76 14.13
N TRP A 98 -11.36 -6.94 13.56
CA TRP A 98 -11.63 -7.13 12.14
C TRP A 98 -12.92 -6.43 11.70
N CYS A 99 -14.03 -6.66 12.41
CA CYS A 99 -15.32 -6.01 12.13
C CYS A 99 -15.21 -4.47 12.19
N SER A 100 -14.52 -3.96 13.23
CA SER A 100 -14.30 -2.52 13.41
C SER A 100 -13.46 -1.93 12.28
N ALA A 101 -12.45 -2.66 11.81
CA ALA A 101 -11.60 -2.25 10.69
C ALA A 101 -12.38 -2.21 9.38
N VAL A 102 -13.19 -3.23 9.09
CA VAL A 102 -14.06 -3.28 7.90
C VAL A 102 -15.06 -2.13 7.91
N ALA A 103 -15.76 -1.91 9.02
CA ALA A 103 -16.70 -0.81 9.17
C ALA A 103 -16.01 0.55 8.99
N GLY A 104 -14.85 0.75 9.63
CA GLY A 104 -14.06 1.97 9.49
C GLY A 104 -13.60 2.23 8.05
N HIS A 105 -13.23 1.18 7.30
CA HIS A 105 -12.90 1.28 5.88
C HIS A 105 -14.10 1.73 5.06
N PHE A 106 -15.29 1.16 5.29
CA PHE A 106 -16.52 1.59 4.62
C PHE A 106 -16.92 3.04 4.94
N VAL A 107 -16.76 3.47 6.20
CA VAL A 107 -17.00 4.87 6.60
C VAL A 107 -16.06 5.80 5.85
N LEU A 108 -14.76 5.46 5.82
CA LEU A 108 -13.76 6.24 5.08
C LEU A 108 -14.10 6.30 3.59
N MET A 109 -14.43 5.17 2.97
CA MET A 109 -14.77 5.09 1.55
C MET A 109 -16.03 5.91 1.22
N THR A 110 -17.05 5.85 2.08
CA THR A 110 -18.27 6.65 1.91
C THR A 110 -17.96 8.14 2.01
N TRP A 111 -17.22 8.54 3.04
CA TRP A 111 -16.80 9.93 3.22
C TRP A 111 -15.94 10.43 2.05
N PHE A 112 -14.98 9.62 1.59
CA PHE A 112 -14.13 9.92 0.43
C PHE A 112 -14.96 10.11 -0.85
N THR A 113 -15.98 9.26 -1.04
CA THR A 113 -16.91 9.37 -2.17
C THR A 113 -17.67 10.69 -2.15
N LEU A 114 -18.22 11.07 -0.99
CA LEU A 114 -19.01 12.29 -0.83
C LEU A 114 -18.15 13.56 -1.03
N TYR A 115 -16.88 13.52 -0.66
CA TYR A 115 -16.00 14.69 -0.70
C TYR A 115 -15.25 14.83 -2.03
N TYR A 116 -14.66 13.75 -2.56
CA TYR A 116 -13.79 13.78 -3.74
C TYR A 116 -14.45 13.24 -5.01
N ILE A 117 -15.21 12.13 -4.94
CA ILE A 117 -15.84 11.56 -6.14
C ILE A 117 -17.03 12.41 -6.58
N ARG A 118 -17.85 12.90 -5.65
CA ARG A 118 -18.97 13.78 -5.99
C ARG A 118 -18.52 15.14 -6.56
N ARG A 119 -17.33 15.62 -6.15
CA ARG A 119 -16.70 16.85 -6.66
C ARG A 119 -15.48 16.51 -7.52
N PHE A 120 -15.69 15.58 -8.45
CA PHE A 120 -14.63 14.96 -9.22
C PHE A 120 -13.73 15.98 -9.93
N LYS A 121 -12.42 15.88 -9.70
CA LYS A 121 -11.38 16.57 -10.46
C LYS A 121 -10.31 15.56 -10.85
N LEU A 122 -10.11 15.38 -12.15
CA LEU A 122 -9.15 14.39 -12.64
C LEU A 122 -7.74 14.64 -12.06
N THR A 123 -7.33 15.90 -11.92
CA THR A 123 -6.03 16.31 -11.37
C THR A 123 -5.75 15.80 -9.95
N GLU A 124 -6.80 15.56 -9.16
CA GLU A 124 -6.73 15.06 -7.77
C GLU A 124 -6.82 13.53 -7.66
N VAL A 125 -6.93 12.82 -8.79
CA VAL A 125 -6.94 11.36 -8.85
C VAL A 125 -5.50 10.84 -8.81
N PHE A 126 -5.25 9.88 -7.92
CA PHE A 126 -3.95 9.22 -7.79
C PHE A 126 -4.16 7.71 -7.63
N PRO A 127 -3.12 6.88 -7.79
CA PRO A 127 -3.25 5.43 -7.63
C PRO A 127 -3.68 5.04 -6.21
N THR A 128 -3.57 5.94 -5.25
CA THR A 128 -4.07 5.78 -3.89
C THR A 128 -5.59 5.60 -3.83
N TYR A 129 -6.34 5.98 -4.88
CA TYR A 129 -7.76 5.65 -4.98
C TYR A 129 -7.99 4.13 -5.06
N PHE A 130 -7.05 3.37 -5.63
CA PHE A 130 -7.09 1.91 -5.55
C PHE A 130 -7.05 1.43 -4.10
N ILE A 131 -6.27 2.07 -3.23
CA ILE A 131 -6.22 1.71 -1.80
C ILE A 131 -7.59 1.93 -1.16
N CYS A 132 -8.25 3.07 -1.43
CA CYS A 132 -9.54 3.38 -0.84
C CYS A 132 -10.64 2.40 -1.27
N TYR A 133 -10.77 2.10 -2.57
CA TYR A 133 -11.90 1.33 -3.10
C TYR A 133 -11.59 -0.15 -3.36
N VAL A 134 -10.37 -0.48 -3.77
CA VAL A 134 -9.97 -1.87 -4.05
C VAL A 134 -9.33 -2.51 -2.82
N GLY A 135 -8.72 -1.69 -1.94
CA GLY A 135 -8.07 -2.18 -0.72
C GLY A 135 -9.03 -2.91 0.24
N ILE A 136 -10.34 -2.68 0.14
CA ILE A 136 -11.35 -3.42 0.92
C ILE A 136 -11.34 -4.92 0.65
N ILE A 137 -10.79 -5.38 -0.49
CA ILE A 137 -10.60 -6.81 -0.78
C ILE A 137 -9.72 -7.49 0.30
N VAL A 138 -8.91 -6.75 1.07
CA VAL A 138 -8.21 -7.31 2.24
C VAL A 138 -9.19 -7.94 3.25
N ALA A 139 -10.42 -7.43 3.37
CA ALA A 139 -11.46 -8.06 4.18
C ALA A 139 -11.86 -9.43 3.61
N ALA A 140 -11.95 -9.58 2.28
CA ALA A 140 -12.16 -10.89 1.66
C ALA A 140 -10.97 -11.84 1.88
N VAL A 141 -9.74 -11.34 1.79
CA VAL A 141 -8.53 -12.15 2.06
C VAL A 141 -8.54 -12.73 3.48
N THR A 142 -9.03 -11.97 4.45
CA THR A 142 -8.95 -12.28 5.89
C THR A 142 -10.24 -12.87 6.47
N SER A 143 -11.37 -12.79 5.77
CA SER A 143 -12.66 -13.30 6.25
C SER A 143 -12.70 -14.79 6.59
N PRO A 144 -11.96 -15.71 5.92
CA PRO A 144 -12.01 -17.13 6.27
C PRO A 144 -11.51 -17.42 7.70
N VAL A 145 -10.61 -16.60 8.23
CA VAL A 145 -10.14 -16.72 9.63
C VAL A 145 -11.29 -16.64 10.64
N PHE A 146 -12.39 -15.98 10.25
CA PHE A 146 -13.54 -15.72 11.10
C PHE A 146 -14.82 -16.44 10.61
N GLY A 147 -14.73 -17.34 9.64
CA GLY A 147 -15.90 -18.02 9.06
C GLY A 147 -16.87 -17.08 8.33
N ALA A 148 -16.35 -15.96 7.81
CA ALA A 148 -17.14 -14.91 7.15
C ALA A 148 -16.96 -14.91 5.62
N GLU A 149 -16.70 -16.06 5.01
CA GLU A 149 -16.39 -16.21 3.58
C GLU A 149 -17.51 -15.70 2.68
N ALA A 150 -18.77 -15.94 3.03
CA ALA A 150 -19.92 -15.44 2.27
C ALA A 150 -19.93 -13.91 2.19
N PHE A 151 -19.60 -13.22 3.29
CA PHE A 151 -19.40 -11.78 3.29
C PHE A 151 -18.17 -11.40 2.45
N GLY A 152 -17.07 -12.14 2.60
CA GLY A 152 -15.85 -11.98 1.80
C GLY A 152 -16.08 -12.07 0.29
N GLN A 153 -16.95 -12.96 -0.19
CA GLN A 153 -17.34 -13.06 -1.61
C GLN A 153 -18.01 -11.79 -2.11
N GLY A 154 -18.94 -11.23 -1.34
CA GLY A 154 -19.59 -9.96 -1.66
C GLY A 154 -18.59 -8.80 -1.74
N ILE A 155 -17.67 -8.73 -0.76
CA ILE A 155 -16.60 -7.73 -0.74
C ILE A 155 -15.67 -7.88 -1.94
N PHE A 156 -15.28 -9.11 -2.29
CA PHE A 156 -14.41 -9.37 -3.42
C PHE A 156 -15.01 -8.79 -4.71
N TRP A 157 -16.25 -9.13 -5.04
CA TRP A 157 -16.89 -8.67 -6.28
C TRP A 157 -17.09 -7.15 -6.30
N PHE A 158 -17.46 -6.57 -5.16
CA PHE A 158 -17.55 -5.12 -5.02
C PHE A 158 -16.20 -4.44 -5.31
N GLY A 159 -15.14 -4.86 -4.62
CA GLY A 159 -13.80 -4.29 -4.79
C GLY A 159 -13.24 -4.51 -6.21
N PHE A 160 -13.50 -5.67 -6.81
CA PHE A 160 -13.08 -5.98 -8.17
C PHE A 160 -13.81 -5.12 -9.21
N ALA A 161 -15.12 -4.88 -9.03
CA ALA A 161 -15.86 -3.96 -9.89
C ALA A 161 -15.32 -2.52 -9.77
N CYS A 162 -15.03 -2.05 -8.55
CA CYS A 162 -14.39 -0.75 -8.33
C CYS A 162 -13.01 -0.67 -9.01
N TYR A 163 -12.24 -1.76 -8.99
CA TYR A 163 -10.94 -1.81 -9.64
C TYR A 163 -11.03 -1.56 -11.15
N LEU A 164 -11.95 -2.25 -11.85
CA LEU A 164 -12.11 -2.08 -13.30
C LEU A 164 -12.41 -0.63 -13.69
N VAL A 165 -13.28 0.04 -12.92
CA VAL A 165 -13.60 1.46 -13.14
C VAL A 165 -12.40 2.35 -12.85
N LEU A 166 -11.76 2.18 -11.69
CA LEU A 166 -10.64 3.02 -11.28
C LEU A 166 -9.41 2.83 -12.17
N LEU A 167 -9.20 1.64 -12.73
CA LEU A 167 -8.07 1.40 -13.62
C LEU A 167 -8.11 2.35 -14.81
N ALA A 168 -9.28 2.52 -15.43
CA ALA A 168 -9.49 3.49 -16.49
C ALA A 168 -9.25 4.93 -15.99
N VAL A 169 -9.87 5.31 -14.87
CA VAL A 169 -9.83 6.70 -14.36
C VAL A 169 -8.42 7.14 -13.93
N VAL A 170 -7.70 6.30 -13.17
CA VAL A 170 -6.34 6.59 -12.72
C VAL A 170 -5.37 6.59 -13.91
N THR A 171 -5.54 5.68 -14.86
CA THR A 171 -4.69 5.64 -16.07
C THR A 171 -4.90 6.89 -16.92
N MET A 172 -6.14 7.33 -17.11
CA MET A 172 -6.45 8.58 -17.80
C MET A 172 -5.76 9.79 -17.16
N ARG A 173 -5.71 9.85 -15.82
CA ARG A 173 -5.00 10.91 -15.10
C ARG A 173 -3.49 10.86 -15.33
N TYR A 174 -2.87 9.67 -15.37
CA TYR A 174 -1.44 9.54 -15.61
C TYR A 174 -1.04 9.92 -17.05
N ILE A 175 -1.95 9.76 -18.02
CA ILE A 175 -1.72 10.17 -19.41
C ILE A 175 -1.89 11.68 -19.56
N LYS A 176 -2.93 12.27 -18.98
CA LYS A 176 -3.35 13.66 -19.26
C LYS A 176 -2.61 14.74 -18.47
N HIS A 177 -1.98 14.39 -17.36
CA HIS A 177 -1.46 15.38 -16.42
C HIS A 177 -0.14 14.93 -15.82
N GLU A 178 0.76 15.88 -15.60
CA GLU A 178 2.03 15.60 -14.93
C GLU A 178 1.84 15.16 -13.47
N ILE A 179 2.75 14.33 -12.99
CA ILE A 179 2.76 13.83 -11.60
C ILE A 179 3.81 14.61 -10.81
N PRO A 180 3.41 15.35 -9.75
CA PRO A 180 4.36 16.02 -8.86
C PRO A 180 5.39 15.04 -8.31
N GLU A 181 6.64 15.48 -8.16
CA GLU A 181 7.77 14.61 -7.79
C GLU A 181 7.48 13.73 -6.57
N GLY A 182 7.00 14.34 -5.49
CA GLY A 182 6.66 13.61 -4.25
C GLY A 182 5.53 12.59 -4.40
N ALA A 183 4.74 12.63 -5.47
CA ALA A 183 3.67 11.67 -5.77
C ALA A 183 4.10 10.58 -6.77
N ARG A 184 5.27 10.69 -7.42
CA ARG A 184 5.75 9.72 -8.41
C ARG A 184 5.85 8.28 -7.86
N PRO A 185 6.33 8.04 -6.62
CA PRO A 185 6.35 6.70 -6.03
C PRO A 185 4.98 6.01 -5.95
N LEU A 186 3.87 6.77 -5.93
CA LEU A 186 2.52 6.20 -5.88
C LEU A 186 2.20 5.34 -7.11
N PHE A 187 2.96 5.49 -8.20
CA PHE A 187 2.84 4.60 -9.36
C PHE A 187 3.01 3.12 -8.99
N CYS A 188 3.79 2.80 -7.95
CA CYS A 188 3.97 1.41 -7.51
C CYS A 188 2.68 0.73 -7.04
N ILE A 189 1.65 1.50 -6.69
CA ILE A 189 0.34 0.94 -6.30
C ILE A 189 -0.31 0.19 -7.46
N TYR A 190 0.00 0.48 -8.73
CA TYR A 190 -0.54 -0.28 -9.87
C TYR A 190 -0.25 -1.78 -9.81
N ALA A 191 0.82 -2.21 -9.12
CA ALA A 191 1.13 -3.62 -8.96
C ALA A 191 0.16 -4.36 -8.01
N ALA A 192 -0.56 -3.65 -7.13
CA ALA A 192 -1.36 -4.28 -6.08
C ALA A 192 -2.71 -4.85 -6.52
N PRO A 193 -3.57 -4.14 -7.30
CA PRO A 193 -4.97 -4.51 -7.45
C PRO A 193 -5.22 -5.90 -8.02
N MET A 194 -4.49 -6.29 -9.07
CA MET A 194 -4.62 -7.63 -9.68
C MET A 194 -4.21 -8.72 -8.70
N GLY A 195 -3.05 -8.56 -8.04
CA GLY A 195 -2.56 -9.52 -7.05
C GLY A 195 -3.49 -9.62 -5.84
N LEU A 196 -3.96 -8.50 -5.31
CA LEU A 196 -4.93 -8.47 -4.22
C LEU A 196 -6.26 -9.12 -4.61
N SER A 197 -6.72 -8.89 -5.84
CA SER A 197 -7.93 -9.53 -6.36
C SER A 197 -7.75 -11.04 -6.47
N LEU A 198 -6.61 -11.52 -6.97
CA LEU A 198 -6.33 -12.95 -7.04
C LEU A 198 -6.31 -13.60 -5.66
N VAL A 199 -5.57 -13.02 -4.72
CA VAL A 199 -5.49 -13.54 -3.34
C VAL A 199 -6.86 -13.50 -2.67
N GLY A 200 -7.63 -12.42 -2.86
CA GLY A 200 -8.99 -12.30 -2.33
C GLY A 200 -9.95 -13.33 -2.92
N TYR A 201 -9.92 -13.52 -4.24
CA TYR A 201 -10.73 -14.51 -4.95
C TYR A 201 -10.46 -15.93 -4.44
N LEU A 202 -9.19 -16.33 -4.40
CA LEU A 202 -8.78 -17.65 -3.93
C LEU A 202 -9.06 -17.88 -2.44
N SER A 203 -9.16 -16.82 -1.63
CA SER A 203 -9.48 -16.94 -0.21
C SER A 203 -10.95 -17.27 0.05
N VAL A 204 -11.89 -16.87 -0.83
CA VAL A 204 -13.33 -16.90 -0.52
C VAL A 204 -14.18 -17.72 -1.49
N MET A 205 -13.60 -18.19 -2.59
CA MET A 205 -14.31 -18.99 -3.59
C MET A 205 -14.08 -20.47 -3.34
N PRO A 206 -15.13 -21.26 -3.04
CA PRO A 206 -14.99 -22.70 -2.82
C PRO A 206 -14.47 -23.44 -4.06
N ASP A 207 -15.01 -23.11 -5.23
CA ASP A 207 -14.65 -23.69 -6.52
C ASP A 207 -14.15 -22.59 -7.48
N PRO A 208 -12.88 -22.17 -7.36
CA PRO A 208 -12.35 -21.06 -8.15
C PRO A 208 -12.24 -21.41 -9.63
N ASN A 209 -12.69 -20.51 -10.50
CA ASN A 209 -12.50 -20.62 -11.95
C ASN A 209 -11.03 -20.41 -12.29
N LEU A 210 -10.38 -21.46 -12.78
CA LEU A 210 -8.93 -21.46 -13.03
C LEU A 210 -8.50 -20.59 -14.22
N VAL A 211 -9.39 -20.36 -15.20
CA VAL A 211 -9.14 -19.41 -16.28
C VAL A 211 -9.08 -18.00 -15.70
N PHE A 212 -10.01 -17.66 -14.80
CA PHE A 212 -9.99 -16.36 -14.13
C PHE A 212 -8.73 -16.19 -13.25
N VAL A 213 -8.33 -17.24 -12.52
CA VAL A 213 -7.07 -17.28 -11.77
C VAL A 213 -5.88 -17.01 -12.68
N ALA A 214 -5.74 -17.74 -13.80
CA ALA A 214 -4.64 -17.57 -14.74
C ALA A 214 -4.60 -16.17 -15.37
N VAL A 215 -5.76 -15.59 -15.67
CA VAL A 215 -5.87 -14.21 -16.18
C VAL A 215 -5.39 -13.19 -15.15
N LEU A 216 -5.84 -13.29 -13.89
CA LEU A 216 -5.40 -12.39 -12.82
C LEU A 216 -3.90 -12.54 -12.54
N MET A 217 -3.37 -13.76 -12.58
CA MET A 217 -1.93 -14.02 -12.46
C MET A 217 -1.15 -13.33 -13.57
N GLY A 218 -1.50 -13.58 -14.83
CA GLY A 218 -0.80 -13.04 -15.99
C GLY A 218 -0.84 -11.51 -16.05
N LEU A 219 -2.02 -10.91 -15.82
CA LEU A 219 -2.16 -9.46 -15.79
C LEU A 219 -1.48 -8.84 -14.57
N GLY A 220 -1.50 -9.50 -13.41
CA GLY A 220 -0.78 -9.07 -12.22
C GLY A 220 0.73 -9.02 -12.45
N GLN A 221 1.29 -10.06 -13.08
CA GLN A 221 2.70 -10.09 -13.44
C GLN A 221 3.09 -9.01 -14.46
N LEU A 222 2.25 -8.77 -15.47
CA LEU A 222 2.46 -7.69 -16.42
C LEU A 222 2.49 -6.31 -15.73
N MET A 223 1.57 -6.06 -14.79
CA MET A 223 1.53 -4.83 -14.00
C MET A 223 2.78 -4.70 -13.11
N LEU A 224 3.21 -5.78 -12.46
CA LEU A 224 4.42 -5.81 -11.63
C LEU A 224 5.66 -5.45 -12.45
N ILE A 225 5.86 -6.09 -13.61
CA ILE A 225 6.99 -5.81 -14.51
C ILE A 225 6.98 -4.33 -14.90
N GLY A 226 5.83 -3.80 -15.32
CA GLY A 226 5.67 -2.39 -15.68
C GLY A 226 6.07 -1.44 -14.55
N VAL A 227 5.69 -1.76 -13.31
CA VAL A 227 6.08 -0.98 -12.13
C VAL A 227 7.57 -1.12 -11.80
N VAL A 228 8.11 -2.34 -11.76
CA VAL A 228 9.50 -2.63 -11.38
C VAL A 228 10.49 -1.92 -12.30
N THR A 229 10.19 -1.80 -13.60
CA THR A 229 11.04 -1.03 -14.53
C THR A 229 11.19 0.45 -14.15
N ARG A 230 10.27 1.01 -13.36
CA ARG A 230 10.28 2.40 -12.90
C ARG A 230 10.88 2.58 -11.51
N VAL A 231 10.97 1.51 -10.71
CA VAL A 231 11.48 1.55 -9.33
C VAL A 231 12.86 2.20 -9.22
N PRO A 232 13.88 1.89 -10.08
CA PRO A 232 15.18 2.54 -9.99
C PRO A 232 15.11 4.07 -10.09
N LYS A 233 14.21 4.61 -10.92
CA LYS A 233 14.00 6.06 -11.06
C LYS A 233 13.39 6.66 -9.79
N PHE A 234 12.51 5.92 -9.10
CA PHE A 234 11.92 6.39 -7.86
C PHE A 234 12.90 6.30 -6.69
N LEU A 235 13.74 5.26 -6.63
CA LEU A 235 14.79 5.11 -5.62
C LEU A 235 15.87 6.18 -5.70
N ALA A 236 16.08 6.77 -6.89
CA ALA A 236 16.98 7.90 -7.10
C ALA A 236 16.44 9.24 -6.57
N LEU A 237 15.15 9.32 -6.19
CA LEU A 237 14.58 10.52 -5.60
C LEU A 237 15.03 10.69 -4.14
N GLN A 238 14.84 11.90 -3.62
CA GLN A 238 14.87 12.08 -2.17
C GLN A 238 13.72 11.33 -1.50
N PHE A 239 13.88 11.01 -0.22
CA PHE A 239 12.84 10.31 0.52
C PHE A 239 11.56 11.15 0.59
N TYR A 240 10.45 10.53 0.19
CA TYR A 240 9.10 11.04 0.39
C TYR A 240 8.27 10.01 1.16
N PRO A 241 7.31 10.42 2.00
CA PRO A 241 6.37 9.49 2.65
C PRO A 241 5.60 8.60 1.67
N SER A 242 5.49 9.00 0.40
CA SER A 242 4.92 8.19 -0.69
C SER A 242 5.73 6.92 -1.00
N TYR A 243 6.95 6.77 -0.49
CA TYR A 243 7.72 5.51 -0.57
C TYR A 243 6.98 4.34 0.09
N ALA A 244 6.01 4.60 0.97
CA ALA A 244 5.09 3.58 1.46
C ALA A 244 4.34 2.83 0.34
N ALA A 245 4.19 3.43 -0.85
CA ALA A 245 3.64 2.76 -2.02
C ALA A 245 4.54 1.63 -2.57
N MET A 246 5.79 1.52 -2.13
CA MET A 246 6.75 0.52 -2.58
C MET A 246 6.82 -0.70 -1.64
N THR A 247 5.81 -0.93 -0.81
CA THR A 247 5.79 -2.05 0.17
C THR A 247 4.73 -3.10 -0.23
N PHE A 248 3.50 -2.95 0.26
CA PHE A 248 2.39 -3.88 0.08
C PHE A 248 2.19 -4.32 -1.39
N PRO A 249 2.28 -3.44 -2.41
CA PRO A 249 2.10 -3.87 -3.80
C PRO A 249 3.06 -4.96 -4.26
N PHE A 250 4.32 -4.94 -3.80
CA PHE A 250 5.29 -5.98 -4.17
C PHE A 250 5.05 -7.27 -3.40
N VAL A 251 4.72 -7.16 -2.12
CA VAL A 251 4.39 -8.31 -1.28
C VAL A 251 3.16 -9.05 -1.81
N ILE A 252 2.08 -8.33 -2.13
CA ILE A 252 0.85 -8.96 -2.60
C ILE A 252 1.01 -9.54 -4.01
N SER A 253 1.88 -8.97 -4.84
CA SER A 253 2.20 -9.54 -6.17
C SER A 253 2.88 -10.91 -6.05
N ALA A 254 3.91 -11.01 -5.20
CA ALA A 254 4.61 -12.26 -4.92
C ALA A 254 3.66 -13.32 -4.31
N MET A 255 2.85 -12.90 -3.34
CA MET A 255 1.84 -13.77 -2.71
C MET A 255 0.82 -14.29 -3.73
N ALA A 256 0.36 -13.42 -4.64
CA ALA A 256 -0.61 -13.76 -5.66
C ALA A 256 -0.07 -14.79 -6.65
N LEU A 257 1.18 -14.64 -7.11
CA LEU A 257 1.81 -15.63 -7.98
C LEU A 257 1.91 -16.99 -7.29
N GLY A 258 2.41 -17.03 -6.05
CA GLY A 258 2.54 -18.26 -5.27
C GLY A 258 1.20 -18.97 -5.06
N LYS A 259 0.17 -18.24 -4.59
CA LYS A 259 -1.18 -18.81 -4.39
C LYS A 259 -1.83 -19.26 -5.70
N GLY A 260 -1.63 -18.51 -6.78
CA GLY A 260 -2.16 -18.87 -8.10
C GLY A 260 -1.57 -20.16 -8.64
N VAL A 261 -0.25 -20.33 -8.55
CA VAL A 261 0.44 -21.58 -8.93
C VAL A 261 -0.05 -22.75 -8.07
N GLN A 262 -0.18 -22.55 -6.77
CA GLN A 262 -0.70 -23.57 -5.86
C GLN A 262 -2.14 -23.99 -6.23
N ALA A 263 -3.00 -23.05 -6.60
CA ALA A 263 -4.37 -23.33 -7.03
C ALA A 263 -4.42 -24.15 -8.33
N LEU A 264 -3.57 -23.82 -9.31
CA LEU A 264 -3.45 -24.60 -10.56
C LEU A 264 -2.95 -26.02 -10.29
N TYR A 265 -1.96 -26.17 -9.41
CA TYR A 265 -1.42 -27.47 -9.01
C TYR A 265 -2.47 -28.32 -8.29
N ALA A 266 -3.20 -27.74 -7.34
CA ALA A 266 -4.28 -28.42 -6.62
C ALA A 266 -5.40 -28.92 -7.56
N ALA A 267 -5.59 -28.25 -8.70
CA ALA A 267 -6.53 -28.65 -9.74
C ALA A 267 -5.97 -29.68 -10.75
N GLY A 268 -4.75 -30.20 -10.54
CA GLY A 268 -4.14 -31.22 -11.38
C GLY A 268 -3.49 -30.74 -12.67
N TYR A 269 -3.29 -29.42 -12.84
CA TYR A 269 -2.59 -28.89 -14.01
C TYR A 269 -1.08 -29.13 -13.89
N SER A 270 -0.48 -29.72 -14.93
CA SER A 270 0.97 -29.77 -15.08
C SER A 270 1.49 -28.42 -15.61
N ILE A 271 2.47 -27.86 -14.92
CA ILE A 271 3.13 -26.60 -15.31
C ILE A 271 4.48 -26.96 -15.94
N PRO A 272 4.65 -26.88 -17.28
CA PRO A 272 5.83 -27.39 -17.98
C PRO A 272 7.17 -26.76 -17.57
N ALA A 273 7.14 -25.60 -16.90
CA ALA A 273 8.31 -24.87 -16.42
C ALA A 273 8.25 -24.56 -14.92
N LEU A 274 7.69 -25.47 -14.10
CA LEU A 274 7.48 -25.26 -12.67
C LEU A 274 8.74 -24.75 -11.92
N PRO A 275 9.96 -25.29 -12.11
CA PRO A 275 11.14 -24.79 -11.42
C PRO A 275 11.47 -23.32 -11.73
N VAL A 276 11.16 -22.87 -12.95
CA VAL A 276 11.37 -21.47 -13.36
C VAL A 276 10.36 -20.55 -12.67
N ILE A 277 9.11 -21.00 -12.53
CA ILE A 277 8.07 -20.24 -11.84
C ILE A 277 8.35 -20.18 -10.34
N GLU A 278 8.80 -21.28 -9.73
CA GLU A 278 9.22 -21.30 -8.32
C GLU A 278 10.41 -20.36 -8.07
N ALA A 279 11.40 -20.36 -8.97
CA ALA A 279 12.49 -19.39 -8.92
C ALA A 279 11.98 -17.94 -9.04
N LEU A 280 11.01 -17.68 -9.92
CA LEU A 280 10.39 -16.35 -10.04
C LEU A 280 9.66 -15.94 -8.75
N ILE A 281 8.88 -16.83 -8.13
CA ILE A 281 8.22 -16.58 -6.84
C ILE A 281 9.26 -16.24 -5.76
N ALA A 282 10.37 -16.97 -5.70
CA ALA A 282 11.46 -16.70 -4.75
C ALA A 282 12.11 -15.34 -5.00
N VAL A 283 12.36 -14.97 -6.27
CA VAL A 283 12.92 -13.67 -6.66
C VAL A 283 11.96 -12.53 -6.28
N GLU A 284 10.66 -12.66 -6.57
CA GLU A 284 9.65 -11.66 -6.20
C GLU A 284 9.51 -11.52 -4.69
N THR A 285 9.56 -12.63 -3.95
CA THR A 285 9.52 -12.64 -2.48
C THR A 285 10.74 -11.93 -1.90
N LEU A 286 11.94 -12.23 -2.40
CA LEU A 286 13.18 -11.57 -1.99
C LEU A 286 13.12 -10.07 -2.31
N PHE A 287 12.69 -9.70 -3.52
CA PHE A 287 12.52 -8.32 -3.93
C PHE A 287 11.54 -7.57 -3.01
N ALA A 288 10.38 -8.15 -2.73
CA ALA A 288 9.40 -7.57 -1.82
C ALA A 288 9.97 -7.37 -0.40
N ALA A 289 10.68 -8.38 0.14
CA ALA A 289 11.32 -8.29 1.45
C ALA A 289 12.36 -7.16 1.51
N VAL A 290 13.24 -7.06 0.50
CA VAL A 290 14.24 -6.00 0.39
C VAL A 290 13.58 -4.62 0.31
N MET A 291 12.53 -4.47 -0.49
CA MET A 291 11.82 -3.20 -0.63
C MET A 291 11.10 -2.79 0.66
N VAL A 292 10.44 -3.72 1.35
CA VAL A 292 9.82 -3.44 2.66
C VAL A 292 10.86 -3.02 3.68
N ALA A 293 11.98 -3.75 3.78
CA ALA A 293 13.07 -3.40 4.69
C ALA A 293 13.68 -2.03 4.36
N TYR A 294 13.93 -1.75 3.08
CA TYR A 294 14.44 -0.48 2.59
C TYR A 294 13.52 0.69 3.00
N VAL A 295 12.22 0.58 2.72
CA VAL A 295 11.24 1.63 3.06
C VAL A 295 11.11 1.78 4.57
N PHE A 296 11.04 0.68 5.32
CA PHE A 296 10.97 0.70 6.78
C PHE A 296 12.15 1.46 7.38
N VAL A 297 13.38 1.17 6.95
CA VAL A 297 14.59 1.87 7.43
C VAL A 297 14.53 3.37 7.13
N HIS A 298 14.01 3.79 5.97
CA HIS A 298 13.85 5.21 5.66
C HIS A 298 12.82 5.89 6.56
N PHE A 299 11.70 5.23 6.87
CA PHE A 299 10.73 5.72 7.83
C PHE A 299 11.31 5.81 9.25
N MET A 300 12.09 4.82 9.69
CA MET A 300 12.77 4.88 10.99
C MET A 300 13.76 6.05 11.06
N LYS A 301 14.56 6.26 10.00
CA LYS A 301 15.45 7.43 9.89
C LYS A 301 14.66 8.74 9.88
N PHE A 302 13.49 8.79 9.27
CA PHE A 302 12.63 9.97 9.25
C PHE A 302 12.04 10.28 10.65
N PHE A 303 11.67 9.25 11.42
CA PHE A 303 11.11 9.41 12.77
C PHE A 303 12.18 9.81 13.81
N PHE A 304 13.31 9.12 13.78
CA PHE A 304 14.34 9.20 14.83
C PHE A 304 15.59 9.99 14.41
N GLY A 305 15.71 10.35 13.14
CA GLY A 305 16.82 11.17 12.65
C GLY A 305 16.76 12.60 13.19
N THR A 306 17.93 13.12 13.53
CA THR A 306 18.08 14.55 13.80
C THR A 306 17.83 15.34 12.52
N PRO A 307 17.11 16.49 12.57
CA PRO A 307 16.98 17.35 11.41
C PRO A 307 18.40 17.74 10.95
N LYS A 308 18.80 17.33 9.74
CA LYS A 308 19.99 17.92 9.14
C LYS A 308 19.69 19.42 9.04
N ALA A 309 20.51 20.24 9.69
CA ALA A 309 20.46 21.69 9.51
C ALA A 309 20.39 21.95 8.00
N ALA A 310 19.34 22.65 7.57
CA ALA A 310 19.21 23.02 6.17
C ALA A 310 20.53 23.65 5.74
N LYS A 311 21.15 23.12 4.67
CA LYS A 311 22.30 23.81 4.09
C LYS A 311 21.83 25.21 3.76
N ALA A 312 22.47 26.21 4.38
CA ALA A 312 22.19 27.61 4.11
C ALA A 312 22.14 27.80 2.58
N PRO A 313 21.18 28.57 2.06
CA PRO A 313 21.14 28.86 0.63
C PRO A 313 22.53 29.34 0.23
N LYS A 314 23.11 28.74 -0.82
CA LYS A 314 24.31 29.32 -1.44
C LYS A 314 23.98 30.78 -1.70
N THR A 315 24.79 31.67 -1.13
CA THR A 315 24.70 33.11 -1.32
C THR A 315 24.49 33.41 -2.80
N ARG A 316 23.56 34.35 -3.10
CA ARG A 316 23.33 34.86 -4.46
C ARG A 316 24.69 35.15 -5.11
N PRO A 317 24.88 34.85 -6.42
CA PRO A 317 26.06 35.32 -7.12
C PRO A 317 26.14 36.84 -6.96
N GLU A 318 27.28 37.33 -6.50
CA GLU A 318 27.59 38.76 -6.45
C GLU A 318 27.44 39.32 -7.86
N VAL A 319 26.61 40.36 -7.98
CA VAL A 319 26.52 41.16 -9.20
C VAL A 319 27.85 41.92 -9.31
N PRO A 320 28.57 41.84 -10.45
CA PRO A 320 29.80 42.60 -10.63
C PRO A 320 29.51 44.10 -10.48
N ALA A 321 30.27 44.76 -9.62
CA ALA A 321 30.25 46.21 -9.46
C ALA A 321 30.85 46.87 -10.71
N ALA A 322 30.02 47.18 -11.70
CA ALA A 322 30.33 48.13 -12.75
C ALA A 322 29.04 48.64 -13.39
N LEU A 323 28.60 49.83 -12.95
CA LEU A 323 28.15 50.97 -13.77
C LEU A 323 27.38 51.94 -12.87
N THR A 324 28.18 52.78 -12.21
CA THR A 324 27.82 54.13 -11.80
C THR A 324 27.27 54.91 -12.99
N VAL A 325 26.04 55.42 -12.88
CA VAL A 325 25.67 56.71 -13.49
C VAL A 325 24.77 57.42 -12.48
N GLU A 326 25.33 58.43 -11.83
CA GLU A 326 24.55 59.50 -11.19
C GLU A 326 23.72 60.19 -12.26
N VAL A 327 22.41 60.33 -12.02
CA VAL A 327 21.65 61.41 -12.62
C VAL A 327 20.95 62.14 -11.48
N THR A 328 21.50 63.31 -11.20
CA THR A 328 20.95 64.39 -10.39
C THR A 328 19.66 64.93 -11.00
N GLU A 329 18.64 65.00 -10.13
CA GLU A 329 17.55 65.99 -9.94
C GLU A 329 16.19 65.32 -9.70
#